data_AF-A0A2G2FC93-F1
#
_entry.id   AF-A0A2G2FC93-F1
#
_cell.length_a   1.000
_cell.length_b   1.000
_cell.length_c   1.000
_cell.angle_alpha   90.00
_cell.angle_beta   90.00
_cell.angle_gamma   90.00
#
_symmetry.space_group_name_H-M   'P 1'
#
loop_
_entity.id
_entity.type
_entity.pdbx_description
1 polymer ?
#
loop_
_entity_poly.entity_id
_entity_poly.type
_entity_poly.pdbx_seq_one_letter_code
_entity_poly.pdbx_strand_id
1 'polypeptide(L)' 'MKRGVKIVLSILTIILGWILNAFAWTTKLGHPVSTICLSLGIGLFIAGIVFLIISINNKAHEN' A
#
# COMPACT_ATOMS: atom_id res chain seq x y z
N MET A 1 -9.48 -1.76 16.83
CA MET A 1 -8.76 -2.87 16.15
C MET A 1 -7.52 -3.24 16.94
N LYS A 2 -7.29 -4.55 17.15
CA LYS A 2 -6.05 -5.04 17.75
C LYS A 2 -4.86 -4.62 16.91
N ARG A 3 -3.77 -4.21 17.55
CA ARG A 3 -2.60 -3.66 16.87
C ARG A 3 -1.96 -4.61 15.84
N GLY A 4 -1.91 -5.90 16.13
CA GLY A 4 -1.45 -6.91 15.17
C GLY A 4 -2.25 -6.87 13.87
N VAL A 5 -3.56 -6.62 13.95
CA VAL A 5 -4.43 -6.47 12.78
C VAL A 5 -4.08 -5.21 11.97
N LYS A 6 -3.73 -4.09 12.62
CA LYS A 6 -3.32 -2.85 11.92
C LYS A 6 -2.02 -3.05 11.13
N ILE A 7 -1.04 -3.75 11.72
CA ILE A 7 0.24 -4.03 11.07
C ILE A 7 0.04 -5.01 9.91
N VAL A 8 -0.69 -6.11 10.12
CA VAL A 8 -1.01 -7.07 9.07
C VAL A 8 -1.78 -6.42 7.92
N LEU A 9 -2.76 -5.56 8.23
CA LEU A 9 -3.49 -4.79 7.22
C LEU A 9 -2.56 -3.86 6.44
N SER A 10 -1.64 -3.17 7.11
CA SER A 10 -0.66 -2.27 6.47
C SER A 10 0.23 -3.03 5.50
N ILE A 11 0.73 -4.20 5.90
CA ILE A 11 1.55 -5.08 5.06
C ILE A 11 0.74 -5.58 3.85
N LEU A 12 -0.52 -5.99 4.05
CA LEU A 12 -1.41 -6.40 2.96
C LEU A 12 -1.65 -5.27 1.96
N THR A 13 -1.86 -4.03 2.42
CA THR A 13 -2.00 -2.87 1.51
C THR A 13 -0.74 -2.58 0.71
N ILE A 14 0.45 -2.75 1.29
CA ILE A 14 1.73 -2.59 0.57
C ILE A 14 1.84 -3.66 -0.53
N ILE A 15 1.54 -4.92 -0.21
CA ILE A 15 1.59 -6.04 -1.15
C ILE A 15 0.57 -5.82 -2.27
N LEU A 16 -0.66 -5.40 -1.95
CA LEU A 16 -1.68 -5.10 -2.94
C LEU A 16 -1.28 -3.94 -3.85
N GLY A 17 -0.71 -2.86 -3.29
CA GLY A 17 -0.19 -1.74 -4.08
C GLY A 17 0.93 -2.17 -5.03
N TRP A 18 1.82 -3.06 -4.58
CA TRP A 18 2.88 -3.62 -5.41
C TRP A 18 2.36 -4.50 -6.55
N ILE A 19 1.41 -5.39 -6.27
CA ILE A 19 0.78 -6.25 -7.28
C ILE A 19 0.02 -5.40 -8.31
N LEU A 20 -0.71 -4.38 -7.86
CA LEU A 20 -1.47 -3.49 -8.74
C LEU A 20 -0.52 -2.68 -9.65
N ASN A 21 0.61 -2.25 -9.11
CA ASN A 21 1.66 -1.61 -9.90
C ASN A 21 2.26 -2.60 -10.91
N ALA A 22 2.60 -3.83 -10.52
CA ALA A 22 3.08 -4.85 -11.45
C ALA A 22 2.05 -5.14 -12.58
N PHE A 23 0.77 -5.17 -12.24
CA PHE A 23 -0.31 -5.36 -13.22
C PHE A 23 -0.46 -4.19 -14.20
N ALA A 24 -0.19 -2.96 -13.73
CA ALA A 24 -0.15 -1.78 -14.60
C ALA A 24 0.90 -1.93 -15.72
N TRP A 25 2.04 -2.57 -15.42
CA TRP A 25 3.12 -2.84 -16.37
C TRP A 25 2.85 -4.03 -17.29
N THR A 26 2.01 -4.99 -16.89
CA THR A 26 1.58 -6.11 -17.76
C THR A 26 0.47 -5.70 -18.73
N THR A 27 -0.24 -4.60 -18.43
CA THR A 27 -1.29 -4.07 -19.30
C THR A 27 -0.65 -3.23 -20.42
N LYS A 28 -1.13 -3.35 -21.67
CA LYS A 28 -0.57 -2.62 -22.83
C LYS A 28 -0.38 -1.12 -22.50
N LEU A 29 0.86 -0.64 -22.64
CA LEU A 29 1.24 0.77 -22.54
C LEU A 29 0.35 1.61 -23.47
N GLY A 30 -0.40 2.56 -22.90
CA GLY A 30 -1.34 3.42 -23.62
C GLY A 30 -2.82 3.15 -23.32
N HIS A 31 -3.17 2.09 -22.58
CA HIS A 31 -4.54 1.91 -22.11
C HIS A 31 -4.78 2.75 -20.83
N PRO A 32 -5.87 3.53 -20.73
CA PRO A 32 -6.16 4.37 -19.55
C PRO A 32 -6.20 3.56 -18.23
N VAL A 33 -6.52 2.28 -18.32
CA VAL A 33 -6.52 1.33 -17.20
C VAL A 33 -5.11 1.13 -16.60
N SER A 34 -4.06 1.15 -17.42
CA SER A 34 -2.68 1.04 -16.94
C SER A 34 -2.30 2.24 -16.10
N THR A 35 -2.59 3.47 -16.56
CA THR A 35 -2.33 4.70 -15.80
C THR A 35 -3.08 4.73 -14.47
N ILE A 36 -4.36 4.33 -14.45
CA ILE A 36 -5.15 4.27 -13.22
C ILE A 36 -4.56 3.23 -12.24
N CYS A 37 -4.17 2.04 -12.71
CA CYS A 37 -3.53 1.03 -11.86
C CYS A 37 -2.17 1.50 -11.33
N LEU A 38 -1.40 2.25 -12.12
CA LEU A 38 -0.10 2.80 -11.71
C LEU A 38 -0.27 3.88 -10.64
N SER A 39 -1.18 4.85 -10.87
CA SER A 39 -1.46 5.92 -9.89
C SER A 39 -2.06 5.38 -8.60
N LEU A 40 -3.03 4.45 -8.70
CA LEU A 40 -3.60 3.80 -7.51
C LEU A 40 -2.58 2.89 -6.81
N GLY A 41 -1.77 2.15 -7.56
CA GLY A 41 -0.75 1.25 -7.01
C GLY A 41 0.31 2.01 -6.21
N ILE A 42 0.84 3.11 -6.78
CA ILE A 42 1.79 4.00 -6.09
C ILE A 42 1.13 4.66 -4.88
N GLY A 43 -0.08 5.18 -5.03
CA GLY A 43 -0.81 5.81 -3.92
C GLY A 43 -1.04 4.85 -2.76
N LEU A 44 -1.47 3.61 -3.06
CA LEU A 44 -1.72 2.57 -2.07
C LEU A 44 -0.44 2.08 -1.40
N PHE A 45 0.65 1.98 -2.17
CA PHE A 45 1.97 1.62 -1.65
C PHE A 45 2.49 2.67 -0.66
N ILE A 46 2.44 3.96 -1.03
CA ILE A 46 2.85 5.06 -0.16
C ILE A 46 1.96 5.13 1.09
N ALA A 47 0.63 5.05 0.92
CA ALA A 47 -0.31 5.05 2.04
C ALA A 47 -0.05 3.89 3.00
N GLY A 48 0.21 2.68 2.48
CA GLY A 48 0.56 1.51 3.27
C GLY A 48 1.83 1.69 4.10
N ILE A 49 2.87 2.32 3.53
CA ILE A 49 4.12 2.64 4.24
C ILE A 49 3.86 3.67 5.35
N VAL A 50 3.14 4.75 5.06
CA VAL A 50 2.79 5.77 6.07
C VAL A 50 2.00 5.15 7.22
N PHE A 51 1.01 4.30 6.91
CA PHE A 51 0.20 3.62 7.92
C PHE A 51 1.02 2.65 8.77
N LEU A 52 1.99 1.96 8.17
CA LEU A 52 2.95 1.11 8.86
C LEU A 52 3.80 1.93 9.84
N ILE A 53 4.37 3.05 9.38
CA ILE A 53 5.20 3.93 10.21
C ILE A 53 4.39 4.48 11.38
N ILE A 54 3.18 4.98 11.15
CA ILE A 54 2.29 5.48 12.21
C ILE A 54 1.92 4.37 13.19
N SER A 55 1.63 3.16 12.70
CA SER A 55 1.29 2.02 13.55
C SER A 55 2.48 1.53 14.38
N ILE A 56 3.71 1.71 13.89
CA ILE A 56 4.93 1.41 14.64
C ILE A 56 5.21 2.53 15.64
N ASN A 57 5.13 3.80 15.23
CA ASN A 57 5.49 4.95 16.05
C ASN A 57 4.50 5.19 17.22
N ASN A 58 3.22 4.86 17.05
CA ASN A 58 2.28 4.85 18.18
C ASN A 58 2.69 3.88 19.31
N LYS A 59 3.54 2.87 19.05
CA LYS A 59 4.18 2.06 20.11
C LYS A 59 5.09 2.88 21.02
N ALA A 60 5.77 3.88 20.46
CA ALA A 60 6.82 4.62 21.15
C ALA A 60 6.26 5.58 22.21
N HIS A 61 4.99 5.99 22.07
CA HIS A 61 4.28 6.86 23.04
C HIS A 61 3.44 6.11 24.08
N GLU A 62 3.28 4.79 23.95
CA GLU A 62 2.58 3.93 24.93
C GLU A 62 3.53 3.18 25.88
N ASN A 63 4.84 3.46 25.86
CA ASN A 63 5.81 2.94 26.85
C ASN A 63 6.29 4.04 27.79
#